data_AF-A0AAJ2RHD1-F1
#
_entry.id   AF-A0AAJ2RHD1-F1
#
_cell.length_a   1.000
_cell.length_b   1.000
_cell.length_c   1.000
_cell.angle_alpha   90.00
_cell.angle_beta   90.00
_cell.angle_gamma   90.00
#
_symmetry.space_group_name_H-M   'P 1'
#
loop_
_entity.id
_entity.type
_entity.pdbx_description
1 polymer ?
#
loop_
_entity_poly.entity_id
_entity_poly.type
_entity_poly.pdbx_seq_one_letter_code
_entity_poly.pdbx_strand_id
1 'polypeptide(L)'
;QLNLGHLVDGSRQRRGEGFELRTDQWGAIRAGKGLFISADEQAVAQGEALDMTAAIAQLEQALSLARTLQSGAGIAKAEEGESGSQSTLVQSLSGLAQAGVLMHGPEGIGVVSPKQVHISSGEESVSLVSRKDVDISTGKALTASSGEKVSLYAAKSGMKLFAGGGKVSVQAQSDELELTGQRDVSVSSVAGKVLITAGEELTLSCGGGYIRLKGGKIELGCPGNILLKSANVQKMSAASLNVPLPNMPLVDGCSEHFIITDQATGEPLAGVPYSIAYQQQQITGISDKQGKTIAVYSRQPEPLTLRPHIEQFNRECLNASYWDDATPLKIDFSRTDKKDEAK
;
A
#
# COMPACT_ATOMS: atom_id res chain seq x y z
N GLN A 1 11.74 -48.61 3.63
CA GLN A 1 11.29 -49.69 2.73
C GLN A 1 11.28 -49.13 1.32
N LEU A 2 11.71 -49.93 0.34
CA LEU A 2 11.48 -49.69 -1.08
C LEU A 2 10.63 -50.84 -1.60
N ASN A 3 9.40 -50.55 -2.03
CA ASN A 3 8.47 -51.53 -2.54
C ASN A 3 8.18 -51.24 -4.03
N LEU A 4 8.10 -52.26 -4.89
CA LEU A 4 7.93 -52.13 -6.35
C LEU A 4 6.82 -53.06 -6.85
N GLY A 5 6.03 -52.61 -7.83
CA GLY A 5 4.97 -53.37 -8.48
C GLY A 5 3.67 -53.39 -7.67
N HIS A 6 3.23 -54.59 -7.27
CA HIS A 6 1.98 -54.80 -6.53
C HIS A 6 2.23 -54.74 -5.02
N LEU A 7 1.84 -53.64 -4.37
CA LEU A 7 2.15 -53.37 -2.98
C LEU A 7 1.10 -54.00 -2.06
N VAL A 8 1.53 -54.84 -1.11
CA VAL A 8 0.65 -55.53 -0.15
C VAL A 8 0.98 -55.17 1.30
N ASP A 9 0.00 -55.30 2.19
CA ASP A 9 0.18 -55.15 3.63
C ASP A 9 0.58 -56.48 4.32
N GLY A 10 0.69 -56.47 5.66
CA GLY A 10 1.03 -57.66 6.45
C GLY A 10 0.01 -58.80 6.37
N SER A 11 -1.22 -58.51 5.93
CA SER A 11 -2.29 -59.49 5.68
C SER A 11 -2.39 -59.91 4.21
N ARG A 12 -1.42 -59.51 3.38
CA ARG A 12 -1.37 -59.72 1.92
C ARG A 12 -2.50 -59.03 1.15
N GLN A 13 -3.16 -58.04 1.75
CA GLN A 13 -4.16 -57.23 1.04
C GLN A 13 -3.47 -56.13 0.25
N ARG A 14 -4.00 -55.84 -0.93
CA ARG A 14 -3.47 -54.78 -1.81
C ARG A 14 -3.61 -53.43 -1.11
N ARG A 15 -2.52 -52.67 -1.07
CA ARG A 15 -2.47 -51.30 -0.53
C ARG A 15 -2.00 -50.24 -1.54
N GLY A 16 -1.51 -50.65 -2.71
CA GLY A 16 -1.07 -49.74 -3.77
C GLY A 16 -0.45 -50.46 -4.97
N GLU A 17 -0.12 -49.69 -6.00
CA GLU A 17 0.61 -50.13 -7.20
C GLU A 17 1.66 -49.09 -7.58
N GLY A 18 2.76 -49.52 -8.20
CA GLY A 18 3.87 -48.65 -8.60
C GLY A 18 5.09 -48.83 -7.71
N PHE A 19 5.71 -47.74 -7.29
CA PHE A 19 6.80 -47.79 -6.32
C PHE A 19 6.46 -46.97 -5.07
N GLU A 20 6.97 -47.40 -3.93
CA GLU A 20 6.91 -46.63 -2.69
C GLU A 20 8.27 -46.64 -2.01
N LEU A 21 8.80 -45.44 -1.75
CA LEU A 21 9.90 -45.22 -0.83
C LEU A 21 9.35 -44.63 0.48
N ARG A 22 9.30 -45.45 1.54
CA ARG A 22 8.68 -45.12 2.83
C ARG A 22 9.66 -45.27 4.00
N THR A 23 9.63 -44.34 4.94
CA THR A 23 10.31 -44.40 6.23
C THR A 23 9.53 -43.59 7.27
N ASP A 24 9.61 -43.98 8.55
CA ASP A 24 9.07 -43.19 9.67
C ASP A 24 10.13 -42.19 10.22
N GLN A 25 11.34 -42.26 9.69
CA GLN A 25 12.46 -41.36 10.00
C GLN A 25 12.66 -40.37 8.85
N TRP A 26 13.79 -39.67 8.83
CA TRP A 26 14.14 -38.78 7.73
C TRP A 26 14.33 -39.54 6.41
N GLY A 27 13.87 -38.93 5.33
CA GLY A 27 14.20 -39.31 3.95
C GLY A 27 15.01 -38.21 3.28
N ALA A 28 15.97 -38.57 2.45
CA ALA A 28 16.74 -37.63 1.64
C ALA A 28 16.88 -38.16 0.21
N ILE A 29 16.54 -37.32 -0.78
CA ILE A 29 16.82 -37.54 -2.19
C ILE A 29 17.82 -36.46 -2.60
N ARG A 30 19.03 -36.86 -2.98
CA ARG A 30 20.10 -35.92 -3.36
C ARG A 30 20.71 -36.36 -4.68
N ALA A 31 20.65 -35.47 -5.67
CA ALA A 31 21.23 -35.69 -6.98
C ALA A 31 22.12 -34.50 -7.35
N GLY A 32 23.44 -34.69 -7.28
CA GLY A 32 24.43 -33.61 -7.47
C GLY A 32 24.48 -33.01 -8.88
N LYS A 33 23.81 -33.65 -9.85
CA LYS A 33 23.62 -33.15 -11.21
C LYS A 33 22.21 -32.60 -11.47
N GLY A 34 21.35 -32.56 -10.44
CA GLY A 34 19.95 -32.13 -10.55
C GLY A 34 18.95 -33.28 -10.41
N LEU A 35 17.68 -32.93 -10.21
CA LEU A 35 16.58 -33.86 -9.95
C LEU A 35 15.39 -33.58 -10.88
N PHE A 36 14.95 -34.58 -11.63
CA PHE A 36 13.73 -34.52 -12.43
C PHE A 36 12.64 -35.37 -11.75
N ILE A 37 11.52 -34.76 -11.40
CA ILE A 37 10.33 -35.42 -10.84
C ILE A 37 9.21 -35.25 -11.85
N SER A 38 8.79 -36.35 -12.47
CA SER A 38 7.79 -36.32 -13.54
C SER A 38 6.66 -37.31 -13.32
N ALA A 39 5.46 -36.90 -13.73
CA ALA A 39 4.31 -37.77 -13.94
C ALA A 39 4.01 -38.01 -15.45
N ASP A 40 4.96 -37.69 -16.33
CA ASP A 40 4.91 -38.03 -17.75
C ASP A 40 5.04 -39.55 -17.92
N GLU A 41 4.17 -40.14 -18.74
CA GLU A 41 4.24 -41.57 -19.04
C GLU A 41 5.45 -41.89 -19.93
N GLN A 42 6.26 -42.86 -19.52
CA GLN A 42 7.31 -43.46 -20.32
C GLN A 42 7.11 -44.97 -20.38
N ALA A 43 6.33 -45.42 -21.35
CA ALA A 43 5.91 -46.81 -21.46
C ALA A 43 7.11 -47.77 -21.54
N VAL A 44 7.15 -48.74 -20.62
CA VAL A 44 8.18 -49.80 -20.58
C VAL A 44 9.61 -49.24 -20.53
N ALA A 45 9.79 -48.03 -19.96
CA ALA A 45 11.08 -47.33 -19.91
C ALA A 45 11.76 -47.19 -21.29
N GLN A 46 10.97 -47.05 -22.36
CA GLN A 46 11.49 -46.76 -23.69
C GLN A 46 11.87 -45.28 -23.79
N GLY A 47 13.18 -45.01 -23.78
CA GLY A 47 13.75 -43.67 -23.90
C GLY A 47 14.85 -43.41 -22.87
N GLU A 48 15.35 -42.19 -22.85
CA GLU A 48 16.34 -41.77 -21.85
C GLU A 48 15.69 -41.58 -20.48
N ALA A 49 16.45 -41.84 -19.41
CA ALA A 49 15.96 -41.64 -18.03
C ALA A 49 15.60 -40.17 -17.72
N LEU A 50 16.14 -39.24 -18.49
CA LEU A 50 15.89 -37.80 -18.42
C LEU A 50 15.13 -37.29 -19.66
N ASP A 51 14.33 -38.13 -20.31
CA ASP A 51 13.40 -37.62 -21.32
C ASP A 51 12.39 -36.67 -20.66
N MET A 52 12.57 -35.39 -20.93
CA MET A 52 11.83 -34.29 -20.34
C MET A 52 11.23 -33.39 -21.43
N THR A 53 11.01 -33.94 -22.62
CA THR A 53 10.53 -33.20 -23.80
C THR A 53 9.27 -32.39 -23.51
N ALA A 54 8.29 -32.98 -22.81
CA ALA A 54 7.06 -32.31 -22.41
C ALA A 54 7.32 -31.16 -21.42
N ALA A 55 8.18 -31.38 -20.42
CA ALA A 55 8.51 -30.38 -19.41
C ALA A 55 9.28 -29.19 -20.00
N ILE A 56 10.24 -29.44 -20.89
CA ILE A 56 10.98 -28.37 -21.61
C ILE A 56 10.01 -27.56 -22.47
N ALA A 57 9.11 -28.20 -23.20
CA ALA A 57 8.11 -27.50 -24.00
C ALA A 57 7.24 -26.56 -23.14
N GLN A 58 6.88 -26.96 -21.90
CA GLN A 58 6.15 -26.08 -20.98
C GLN A 58 7.01 -24.90 -20.50
N LEU A 59 8.28 -25.13 -20.17
CA LEU A 59 9.22 -24.06 -19.77
C LEU A 59 9.42 -23.03 -20.90
N GLU A 60 9.61 -23.47 -22.14
CA GLU A 60 9.77 -22.61 -23.31
C GLU A 60 8.49 -21.81 -23.61
N GLN A 61 7.32 -22.45 -23.50
CA GLN A 61 6.03 -21.78 -23.69
C GLN A 61 5.79 -20.71 -22.60
N ALA A 62 6.14 -21.00 -21.36
CA ALA A 62 6.07 -20.04 -20.26
C ALA A 62 7.02 -18.85 -20.49
N LEU A 63 8.27 -19.10 -20.88
CA LEU A 63 9.25 -18.04 -21.18
C LEU A 63 8.79 -17.16 -22.35
N SER A 64 8.26 -17.76 -23.42
CA SER A 64 7.74 -17.03 -24.58
C SER A 64 6.57 -16.11 -24.20
N LEU A 65 5.64 -16.61 -23.37
CA LEU A 65 4.53 -15.81 -22.87
C LEU A 65 5.03 -14.66 -21.97
N ALA A 66 5.95 -14.93 -21.06
CA ALA A 66 6.52 -13.92 -20.17
C ALA A 66 7.16 -12.78 -20.99
N ARG A 67 7.99 -13.11 -21.98
CA ARG A 67 8.61 -12.12 -22.88
C ARG A 67 7.58 -11.28 -23.64
N THR A 68 6.52 -11.91 -24.13
CA THR A 68 5.46 -11.21 -24.86
C THR A 68 4.75 -10.19 -23.96
N LEU A 69 4.44 -10.58 -22.72
CA LEU A 69 3.80 -9.69 -21.74
C LEU A 69 4.74 -8.58 -21.27
N GLN A 70 6.01 -8.88 -21.03
CA GLN A 70 7.04 -7.91 -20.66
C GLN A 70 7.28 -6.88 -21.77
N SER A 71 7.35 -7.31 -23.03
CA SER A 71 7.44 -6.40 -24.17
C SER A 71 6.21 -5.48 -24.25
N GLY A 72 5.01 -6.01 -24.01
CA GLY A 72 3.79 -5.21 -23.92
C GLY A 72 3.84 -4.18 -22.78
N ALA A 73 4.39 -4.56 -21.62
CA ALA A 73 4.58 -3.67 -20.49
C ALA A 73 5.55 -2.52 -20.85
N GLY A 74 6.69 -2.83 -21.48
CA GLY A 74 7.66 -1.84 -21.94
C GLY A 74 7.08 -0.84 -22.94
N ILE A 75 6.29 -1.30 -23.91
CA ILE A 75 5.56 -0.42 -24.86
C ILE A 75 4.60 0.51 -24.10
N ALA A 76 3.93 0.00 -23.06
CA ALA A 76 3.04 0.77 -22.20
C ALA A 76 3.77 1.65 -21.16
N LYS A 77 5.11 1.70 -21.20
CA LYS A 77 5.97 2.37 -20.21
C LYS A 77 5.79 1.87 -18.77
N ALA A 78 5.25 0.67 -18.62
CA ALA A 78 5.31 -0.06 -17.37
C ALA A 78 6.67 -0.76 -17.26
N GLU A 79 7.03 -1.19 -16.05
CA GLU A 79 8.32 -1.85 -15.83
C GLU A 79 8.38 -3.22 -16.50
N GLU A 80 9.46 -3.43 -17.25
CA GLU A 80 9.79 -4.74 -17.80
C GLU A 80 10.27 -5.66 -16.69
N GLY A 81 9.80 -6.90 -16.68
CA GLY A 81 10.30 -7.90 -15.74
C GLY A 81 11.67 -8.44 -16.15
N GLU A 82 12.42 -8.98 -15.19
CA GLU A 82 13.73 -9.60 -15.42
C GLU A 82 13.60 -10.86 -16.28
N SER A 83 14.02 -10.77 -17.54
CA SER A 83 13.93 -11.85 -18.52
C SER A 83 15.17 -12.76 -18.56
N GLY A 84 16.31 -12.25 -18.09
CA GLY A 84 17.59 -12.95 -18.08
C GLY A 84 17.54 -14.18 -17.17
N SER A 85 17.13 -13.99 -15.92
CA SER A 85 17.02 -15.07 -14.93
C SER A 85 16.15 -16.24 -15.40
N GLN A 86 15.01 -15.95 -16.04
CA GLN A 86 14.13 -16.99 -16.59
C GLN A 86 14.77 -17.75 -17.76
N SER A 87 15.48 -17.04 -18.65
CA SER A 87 16.18 -17.69 -19.77
C SER A 87 17.33 -18.59 -19.29
N THR A 88 18.08 -18.14 -18.28
CA THR A 88 19.13 -18.93 -17.61
C THR A 88 18.54 -20.16 -16.93
N LEU A 89 17.36 -20.03 -16.30
CA LEU A 89 16.67 -21.16 -15.67
C LEU A 89 16.27 -22.23 -16.70
N VAL A 90 15.69 -21.83 -17.84
CA VAL A 90 15.35 -22.79 -18.92
C VAL A 90 16.61 -23.52 -19.41
N GLN A 91 17.70 -22.80 -19.66
CA GLN A 91 18.96 -23.42 -20.09
C GLN A 91 19.53 -24.39 -19.04
N SER A 92 19.43 -24.03 -17.77
CA SER A 92 19.94 -24.83 -16.64
C SER A 92 19.14 -26.11 -16.42
N LEU A 93 17.82 -26.05 -16.57
CA LEU A 93 16.91 -27.18 -16.34
C LEU A 93 16.76 -28.09 -17.56
N SER A 94 16.98 -27.57 -18.77
CA SER A 94 16.99 -28.38 -19.99
C SER A 94 18.08 -29.45 -19.93
N GLY A 95 17.67 -30.72 -19.96
CA GLY A 95 18.55 -31.86 -19.77
C GLY A 95 19.22 -31.91 -18.39
N LEU A 96 18.76 -31.11 -17.42
CA LEU A 96 19.46 -30.83 -16.15
C LEU A 96 20.95 -30.50 -16.37
N ALA A 97 21.22 -29.56 -17.28
CA ALA A 97 22.58 -29.09 -17.58
C ALA A 97 23.29 -28.53 -16.32
N GLN A 98 22.52 -28.01 -15.36
CA GLN A 98 22.99 -27.60 -14.04
C GLN A 98 22.18 -28.32 -12.94
N ALA A 99 22.68 -28.26 -11.69
CA ALA A 99 22.10 -28.92 -10.54
C ALA A 99 20.80 -28.27 -10.02
N GLY A 100 19.76 -28.27 -10.85
CA GLY A 100 18.42 -27.77 -10.52
C GLY A 100 17.42 -28.88 -10.20
N VAL A 101 16.19 -28.46 -9.88
CA VAL A 101 15.04 -29.37 -9.72
C VAL A 101 13.96 -28.99 -10.71
N LEU A 102 13.53 -29.94 -11.54
CA LEU A 102 12.42 -29.78 -12.46
C LEU A 102 11.29 -30.72 -12.03
N MET A 103 10.10 -30.15 -11.79
CA MET A 103 8.89 -30.90 -11.49
C MET A 103 7.87 -30.67 -12.60
N HIS A 104 7.34 -31.76 -13.18
CA HIS A 104 6.36 -31.68 -14.26
C HIS A 104 5.24 -32.71 -14.05
N GLY A 105 4.01 -32.29 -14.28
CA GLY A 105 2.83 -33.15 -14.21
C GLY A 105 1.81 -32.70 -15.25
N PRO A 106 1.45 -33.54 -16.25
CA PRO A 106 0.56 -33.14 -17.34
C PRO A 106 -0.84 -32.74 -16.87
N GLU A 107 -1.30 -33.33 -15.76
CA GLU A 107 -2.60 -33.05 -15.14
C GLU A 107 -2.51 -32.08 -13.94
N GLY A 108 -1.38 -31.37 -13.80
CA GLY A 108 -1.15 -30.35 -12.78
C GLY A 108 -0.26 -30.80 -11.62
N ILE A 109 0.10 -29.82 -10.77
CA ILE A 109 0.97 -30.00 -9.60
C ILE A 109 0.31 -29.32 -8.41
N GLY A 110 0.15 -30.05 -7.30
CA GLY A 110 -0.36 -29.54 -6.03
C GLY A 110 0.75 -29.36 -5.00
N VAL A 111 0.88 -28.16 -4.43
CA VAL A 111 1.77 -27.86 -3.29
C VAL A 111 0.93 -27.38 -2.12
N VAL A 112 0.75 -28.24 -1.12
CA VAL A 112 -0.19 -27.99 0.00
C VAL A 112 0.47 -28.25 1.35
N SER A 113 0.11 -27.45 2.34
CA SER A 113 0.53 -27.62 3.74
C SER A 113 -0.53 -27.02 4.66
N PRO A 114 -0.87 -27.66 5.79
CA PRO A 114 -1.68 -27.03 6.83
C PRO A 114 -0.92 -25.94 7.60
N LYS A 115 0.39 -25.82 7.34
CA LYS A 115 1.27 -24.78 7.87
C LYS A 115 1.80 -23.92 6.72
N GLN A 116 2.84 -23.13 7.00
CA GLN A 116 3.47 -22.26 6.01
C GLN A 116 3.99 -23.04 4.79
N VAL A 117 3.76 -22.48 3.60
CA VAL A 117 4.50 -22.75 2.37
C VAL A 117 5.35 -21.52 2.09
N HIS A 118 6.64 -21.71 1.79
CA HIS A 118 7.57 -20.62 1.51
C HIS A 118 8.25 -20.88 0.16
N ILE A 119 8.24 -19.87 -0.73
CA ILE A 119 8.88 -19.88 -2.03
C ILE A 119 9.80 -18.65 -2.06
N SER A 120 11.10 -18.89 -2.25
CA SER A 120 12.12 -17.84 -2.18
C SER A 120 13.23 -18.12 -3.19
N SER A 121 13.74 -17.05 -3.79
CA SER A 121 14.99 -17.03 -4.53
C SER A 121 15.89 -15.96 -3.93
N GLY A 122 17.16 -16.28 -3.67
CA GLY A 122 18.07 -15.41 -2.91
C GLY A 122 18.80 -14.37 -3.75
N GLU A 123 19.12 -14.72 -5.00
CA GLU A 123 19.92 -13.88 -5.91
C GLU A 123 19.17 -13.55 -7.21
N GLU A 124 18.12 -14.31 -7.51
CA GLU A 124 17.39 -14.26 -8.78
C GLU A 124 15.88 -14.06 -8.56
N SER A 125 15.12 -13.90 -9.63
CA SER A 125 13.67 -13.66 -9.55
C SER A 125 12.84 -14.90 -9.20
N VAL A 126 11.65 -14.69 -8.62
CA VAL A 126 10.57 -15.68 -8.57
C VAL A 126 9.53 -15.29 -9.63
N SER A 127 9.26 -16.18 -10.58
CA SER A 127 8.31 -15.95 -11.67
C SER A 127 7.07 -16.84 -11.55
N LEU A 128 5.90 -16.27 -11.85
CA LEU A 128 4.63 -16.97 -11.94
C LEU A 128 4.04 -16.68 -13.32
N VAL A 129 3.86 -17.72 -14.13
CA VAL A 129 3.38 -17.60 -15.51
C VAL A 129 2.19 -18.51 -15.72
N SER A 130 1.09 -17.95 -16.22
CA SER A 130 -0.12 -18.70 -16.60
C SER A 130 -0.58 -18.23 -17.97
N ARG A 131 -0.96 -19.19 -18.84
CA ARG A 131 -1.65 -18.89 -20.11
C ARG A 131 -3.09 -18.42 -19.90
N LYS A 132 -3.67 -18.75 -18.75
CA LYS A 132 -4.99 -18.32 -18.33
C LYS A 132 -4.81 -17.32 -17.18
N ASP A 133 -5.57 -17.47 -16.11
CA ASP A 133 -5.55 -16.57 -14.97
C ASP A 133 -4.51 -16.99 -13.92
N VAL A 134 -4.12 -16.04 -13.08
CA VAL A 134 -3.41 -16.27 -11.81
C VAL A 134 -4.32 -15.77 -10.71
N ASP A 135 -4.93 -16.70 -9.98
CA ASP A 135 -5.86 -16.39 -8.88
C ASP A 135 -5.13 -16.42 -7.53
N ILE A 136 -5.12 -15.29 -6.82
CA ILE A 136 -4.54 -15.17 -5.47
C ILE A 136 -5.67 -14.92 -4.48
N SER A 137 -6.00 -15.93 -3.68
CA SER A 137 -7.06 -15.86 -2.66
C SER A 137 -6.47 -15.94 -1.25
N THR A 138 -6.85 -15.00 -0.38
CA THR A 138 -6.38 -14.97 1.02
C THR A 138 -7.57 -14.89 1.97
N GLY A 139 -7.50 -15.58 3.11
CA GLY A 139 -8.55 -15.55 4.14
C GLY A 139 -8.47 -14.36 5.10
N LYS A 140 -7.38 -13.58 5.07
CA LYS A 140 -7.15 -12.45 5.98
C LYS A 140 -6.64 -11.22 5.24
N ALA A 141 -5.40 -11.26 4.77
CA ALA A 141 -4.75 -10.12 4.13
C ALA A 141 -3.84 -10.58 2.99
N LEU A 142 -3.77 -9.76 1.94
CA LEU A 142 -2.77 -9.81 0.90
C LEU A 142 -1.84 -8.60 1.09
N THR A 143 -0.56 -8.85 1.36
CA THR A 143 0.45 -7.81 1.51
C THR A 143 1.52 -8.00 0.44
N ALA A 144 1.84 -6.92 -0.26
CA ALA A 144 2.93 -6.87 -1.23
C ALA A 144 3.87 -5.71 -0.85
N SER A 145 5.16 -5.98 -0.84
CA SER A 145 6.20 -5.00 -0.51
C SER A 145 7.38 -5.24 -1.44
N SER A 146 7.93 -4.15 -2.00
CA SER A 146 9.05 -4.18 -2.93
C SER A 146 10.12 -3.21 -2.45
N GLY A 147 11.39 -3.59 -2.57
CA GLY A 147 12.52 -2.73 -2.18
C GLY A 147 12.74 -1.57 -3.13
N GLU A 148 12.22 -1.65 -4.36
CA GLU A 148 12.39 -0.61 -5.37
C GLU A 148 11.04 -0.09 -5.87
N LYS A 149 10.26 -0.95 -6.52
CA LYS A 149 9.03 -0.53 -7.21
C LYS A 149 7.98 -1.62 -7.34
N VAL A 150 6.74 -1.20 -7.55
CA VAL A 150 5.59 -2.06 -7.88
C VAL A 150 5.02 -1.60 -9.21
N SER A 151 4.95 -2.51 -10.19
CA SER A 151 4.40 -2.25 -11.53
C SER A 151 3.26 -3.22 -11.81
N LEU A 152 2.09 -2.70 -12.19
CA LEU A 152 0.91 -3.48 -12.53
C LEU A 152 0.41 -3.08 -13.91
N TYR A 153 0.38 -4.05 -14.83
CA TYR A 153 0.03 -3.81 -16.23
C TYR A 153 -1.08 -4.76 -16.69
N ALA A 154 -2.08 -4.21 -17.38
CA ALA A 154 -3.17 -4.96 -18.00
C ALA A 154 -3.30 -4.58 -19.47
N ALA A 155 -2.96 -5.51 -20.38
CA ALA A 155 -2.80 -5.21 -21.80
C ALA A 155 -4.11 -4.94 -22.58
N LYS A 156 -5.26 -5.43 -22.09
CA LYS A 156 -6.51 -5.43 -22.88
C LYS A 156 -7.73 -4.96 -22.09
N SER A 157 -8.06 -5.67 -21.01
CA SER A 157 -9.38 -5.54 -20.35
C SER A 157 -9.42 -4.56 -19.18
N GLY A 158 -8.39 -3.72 -19.04
CA GLY A 158 -8.29 -2.70 -18.00
C GLY A 158 -7.99 -3.25 -16.61
N MET A 159 -8.06 -2.36 -15.62
CA MET A 159 -7.78 -2.66 -14.20
C MET A 159 -8.99 -2.27 -13.34
N LYS A 160 -9.25 -3.08 -12.31
CA LYS A 160 -10.32 -2.85 -11.34
C LYS A 160 -9.75 -2.95 -9.92
N LEU A 161 -9.94 -1.90 -9.13
CA LEU A 161 -9.50 -1.82 -7.75
C LEU A 161 -10.72 -1.48 -6.88
N PHE A 162 -11.22 -2.46 -6.13
CA PHE A 162 -12.40 -2.30 -5.28
C PHE A 162 -12.10 -2.70 -3.85
N ALA A 163 -12.64 -1.96 -2.89
CA ALA A 163 -12.78 -2.38 -1.51
C ALA A 163 -14.29 -2.58 -1.24
N GLY A 164 -14.70 -3.83 -0.95
CA GLY A 164 -16.11 -4.12 -0.60
C GLY A 164 -16.54 -3.47 0.72
N GLY A 165 -15.57 -3.15 1.57
CA GLY A 165 -15.71 -2.31 2.76
C GLY A 165 -14.35 -1.75 3.16
N GLY A 166 -14.35 -0.70 3.97
CA GLY A 166 -13.12 -0.02 4.39
C GLY A 166 -12.62 1.05 3.41
N LYS A 167 -11.55 1.74 3.79
CA LYS A 167 -10.97 2.88 3.06
C LYS A 167 -9.99 2.42 1.98
N VAL A 168 -10.13 2.94 0.77
CA VAL A 168 -9.05 2.91 -0.23
C VAL A 168 -8.15 4.12 -0.02
N SER A 169 -6.84 3.91 0.07
CA SER A 169 -5.84 4.96 0.24
C SER A 169 -4.73 4.77 -0.79
N VAL A 170 -4.48 5.80 -1.60
CA VAL A 170 -3.39 5.85 -2.58
C VAL A 170 -2.56 7.09 -2.28
N GLN A 171 -1.24 6.91 -2.13
CA GLN A 171 -0.33 7.99 -1.72
C GLN A 171 1.01 7.80 -2.42
N ALA A 172 1.56 8.90 -2.95
CA ALA A 172 2.98 9.04 -3.24
C ALA A 172 3.58 9.89 -2.11
N GLN A 173 4.32 9.27 -1.19
CA GLN A 173 4.71 9.90 0.08
C GLN A 173 5.86 10.89 -0.06
N SER A 174 6.67 10.74 -1.10
CA SER A 174 7.87 11.55 -1.35
C SER A 174 8.01 12.02 -2.79
N ASP A 175 7.01 11.76 -3.63
CA ASP A 175 7.07 12.00 -5.08
C ASP A 175 5.67 12.29 -5.66
N GLU A 176 5.58 12.46 -6.97
CA GLU A 176 4.36 12.76 -7.71
C GLU A 176 3.34 11.60 -7.72
N LEU A 177 2.05 11.96 -7.67
CA LEU A 177 0.95 11.05 -7.98
C LEU A 177 0.30 11.50 -9.29
N GLU A 178 0.41 10.68 -10.34
CA GLU A 178 -0.20 10.93 -11.64
C GLU A 178 -1.44 10.04 -11.86
N LEU A 179 -2.55 10.63 -12.33
CA LEU A 179 -3.77 9.91 -12.73
C LEU A 179 -4.25 10.44 -14.08
N THR A 180 -4.01 9.67 -15.15
CA THR A 180 -4.28 10.09 -16.52
C THR A 180 -5.24 9.13 -17.23
N GLY A 181 -6.21 9.67 -17.96
CA GLY A 181 -7.14 8.93 -18.81
C GLY A 181 -7.19 9.52 -20.22
N GLN A 182 -7.10 8.66 -21.24
CA GLN A 182 -7.24 9.10 -22.64
C GLN A 182 -8.67 9.54 -22.99
N ARG A 183 -9.66 9.02 -22.25
CA ARG A 183 -11.07 9.39 -22.28
C ARG A 183 -11.43 10.01 -20.94
N ASP A 184 -12.73 10.14 -20.68
CA ASP A 184 -13.27 10.77 -19.49
C ASP A 184 -12.67 10.23 -18.18
N VAL A 185 -12.31 11.14 -17.29
CA VAL A 185 -11.96 10.87 -15.89
C VAL A 185 -13.10 11.40 -15.02
N SER A 186 -13.64 10.55 -14.15
CA SER A 186 -14.73 10.92 -13.23
C SER A 186 -14.30 10.76 -11.78
N VAL A 187 -14.59 11.78 -10.97
CA VAL A 187 -14.34 11.78 -9.52
C VAL A 187 -15.63 12.19 -8.83
N SER A 188 -16.18 11.32 -8.00
CA SER A 188 -17.48 11.54 -7.37
C SER A 188 -17.55 10.97 -5.95
N SER A 189 -18.39 11.58 -5.13
CA SER A 189 -18.79 11.06 -3.81
C SER A 189 -20.31 11.01 -3.77
N VAL A 190 -20.89 9.82 -3.57
CA VAL A 190 -22.35 9.62 -3.66
C VAL A 190 -23.08 10.18 -2.43
N ALA A 191 -22.54 9.92 -1.24
CA ALA A 191 -23.16 10.30 0.04
C ALA A 191 -22.26 11.20 0.89
N GLY A 192 -21.14 11.66 0.33
CA GLY A 192 -20.10 12.38 1.07
C GLY A 192 -19.63 13.65 0.35
N LYS A 193 -18.34 13.95 0.51
CA LYS A 193 -17.69 15.15 -0.04
C LYS A 193 -16.53 14.76 -0.95
N VAL A 194 -16.31 15.56 -1.99
CA VAL A 194 -15.06 15.58 -2.74
C VAL A 194 -14.23 16.74 -2.18
N LEU A 195 -13.06 16.43 -1.61
CA LEU A 195 -12.13 17.41 -1.06
C LEU A 195 -10.84 17.35 -1.89
N ILE A 196 -10.49 18.47 -2.53
CA ILE A 196 -9.25 18.63 -3.29
C ILE A 196 -8.48 19.78 -2.67
N THR A 197 -7.28 19.50 -2.17
CA THR A 197 -6.43 20.44 -1.46
C THR A 197 -5.03 20.38 -2.04
N ALA A 198 -4.37 21.53 -2.16
CA ALA A 198 -2.97 21.62 -2.57
C ALA A 198 -2.23 22.57 -1.61
N GLY A 199 -0.96 22.29 -1.35
CA GLY A 199 -0.14 23.13 -0.47
C GLY A 199 0.33 24.44 -1.10
N GLU A 200 0.61 24.43 -2.41
CA GLU A 200 1.14 25.59 -3.12
C GLU A 200 0.15 26.18 -4.14
N GLU A 201 -0.38 25.33 -5.01
CA GLU A 201 -1.20 25.75 -6.15
C GLU A 201 -2.20 24.65 -6.55
N LEU A 202 -3.45 25.06 -6.82
CA LEU A 202 -4.48 24.19 -7.42
C LEU A 202 -4.98 24.84 -8.72
N THR A 203 -4.90 24.10 -9.83
CA THR A 203 -5.34 24.57 -11.16
C THR A 203 -6.30 23.59 -11.79
N LEU A 204 -7.45 24.09 -12.25
CA LEU A 204 -8.42 23.39 -13.09
C LEU A 204 -8.38 24.03 -14.47
N SER A 205 -8.10 23.29 -15.54
CA SER A 205 -7.91 23.84 -16.89
C SER A 205 -8.65 23.03 -17.95
N CYS A 206 -9.24 23.70 -18.94
CA CYS A 206 -9.92 23.10 -20.09
C CYS A 206 -9.97 24.08 -21.27
N GLY A 207 -9.44 23.68 -22.44
CA GLY A 207 -9.56 24.46 -23.68
C GLY A 207 -9.01 25.89 -23.61
N GLY A 208 -8.03 26.15 -22.74
CA GLY A 208 -7.46 27.47 -22.48
C GLY A 208 -8.16 28.28 -21.38
N GLY A 209 -9.35 27.87 -20.92
CA GLY A 209 -9.97 28.41 -19.71
C GLY A 209 -9.44 27.72 -18.46
N TYR A 210 -9.30 28.45 -17.35
CA TYR A 210 -8.84 27.90 -16.08
C TYR A 210 -9.38 28.61 -14.84
N ILE A 211 -9.36 27.87 -13.73
CA ILE A 211 -9.53 28.38 -12.36
C ILE A 211 -8.27 28.00 -11.60
N ARG A 212 -7.60 28.99 -11.00
CA ARG A 212 -6.35 28.80 -10.27
C ARG A 212 -6.44 29.37 -8.86
N LEU A 213 -6.04 28.59 -7.86
CA LEU A 213 -5.93 28.99 -6.47
C LEU A 213 -4.44 28.98 -6.09
N LYS A 214 -3.89 30.15 -5.73
CA LYS A 214 -2.48 30.30 -5.34
C LYS A 214 -2.27 31.46 -4.38
N GLY A 215 -1.54 31.24 -3.29
CA GLY A 215 -1.20 32.27 -2.31
C GLY A 215 -2.43 33.02 -1.74
N GLY A 216 -3.53 32.29 -1.51
CA GLY A 216 -4.80 32.85 -1.04
C GLY A 216 -5.61 33.63 -2.08
N LYS A 217 -5.17 33.67 -3.35
CA LYS A 217 -5.86 34.35 -4.45
C LYS A 217 -6.59 33.34 -5.33
N ILE A 218 -7.71 33.78 -5.90
CA ILE A 218 -8.45 33.06 -6.94
C ILE A 218 -8.27 33.82 -8.24
N GLU A 219 -7.80 33.14 -9.28
CA GLU A 219 -7.63 33.65 -10.64
C GLU A 219 -8.56 32.86 -11.58
N LEU A 220 -9.43 33.59 -12.29
CA LEU A 220 -10.32 33.04 -13.31
C LEU A 220 -9.91 33.63 -14.66
N GLY A 221 -9.39 32.81 -15.56
CA GLY A 221 -8.93 33.24 -16.87
C GLY A 221 -9.55 32.41 -17.99
N CYS A 222 -9.93 33.05 -19.10
CA CYS A 222 -10.36 32.36 -20.31
C CYS A 222 -10.21 33.26 -21.55
N PRO A 223 -10.01 32.69 -22.75
CA PRO A 223 -9.98 33.45 -24.01
C PRO A 223 -11.34 34.07 -24.39
N GLY A 224 -12.43 33.45 -23.93
CA GLY A 224 -13.80 33.90 -24.16
C GLY A 224 -14.38 34.65 -22.96
N ASN A 225 -15.71 34.64 -22.85
CA ASN A 225 -16.44 35.31 -21.77
C ASN A 225 -16.56 34.43 -20.52
N ILE A 226 -16.42 35.03 -19.34
CA ILE A 226 -16.86 34.42 -18.08
C ILE A 226 -18.37 34.66 -17.94
N LEU A 227 -19.18 33.62 -18.20
CA LEU A 227 -20.64 33.70 -18.08
C LEU A 227 -21.10 33.34 -16.67
N LEU A 228 -21.56 34.33 -15.91
CA LEU A 228 -22.15 34.14 -14.59
C LEU A 228 -23.69 34.17 -14.67
N LYS A 229 -24.34 33.03 -14.48
CA LYS A 229 -25.80 32.92 -14.37
C LYS A 229 -26.18 32.83 -12.89
N SER A 230 -26.54 33.96 -12.28
CA SER A 230 -26.90 34.02 -10.85
C SER A 230 -28.11 34.92 -10.60
N ALA A 231 -28.88 34.61 -9.55
CA ALA A 231 -29.91 35.51 -9.03
C ALA A 231 -29.30 36.75 -8.36
N ASN A 232 -28.15 36.63 -7.69
CA ASN A 232 -27.42 37.73 -7.03
C ASN A 232 -25.91 37.46 -6.97
N VAL A 233 -25.10 38.51 -7.02
CA VAL A 233 -23.66 38.46 -6.74
C VAL A 233 -23.36 39.52 -5.69
N GLN A 234 -22.88 39.10 -4.52
CA GLN A 234 -22.53 39.99 -3.41
C GLN A 234 -21.03 40.01 -3.18
N LYS A 235 -20.44 41.20 -3.12
CA LYS A 235 -19.04 41.41 -2.77
C LYS A 235 -18.95 41.77 -1.29
N MET A 236 -18.41 40.86 -0.48
CA MET A 236 -18.22 41.03 0.96
C MET A 236 -16.73 41.28 1.30
N SER A 237 -16.43 41.43 2.60
CA SER A 237 -15.05 41.41 3.10
C SER A 237 -14.36 40.07 2.83
N ALA A 238 -13.02 40.06 2.95
CA ALA A 238 -12.23 38.84 2.76
C ALA A 238 -12.62 37.74 3.75
N ALA A 239 -12.50 36.49 3.31
CA ALA A 239 -12.71 35.29 4.13
C ALA A 239 -11.53 34.33 3.92
N SER A 240 -11.32 33.43 4.89
CA SER A 240 -10.27 32.41 4.83
C SER A 240 -10.83 31.06 5.28
N LEU A 241 -10.37 29.99 4.63
CA LEU A 241 -10.67 28.61 5.02
C LEU A 241 -9.35 27.87 5.15
N ASN A 242 -9.09 27.32 6.35
CA ASN A 242 -7.92 26.50 6.60
C ASN A 242 -8.34 25.02 6.62
N VAL A 243 -7.79 24.23 5.70
CA VAL A 243 -7.98 22.77 5.67
C VAL A 243 -6.61 22.14 5.88
N PRO A 244 -6.39 21.37 6.95
CA PRO A 244 -5.10 20.73 7.19
C PRO A 244 -4.80 19.72 6.08
N LEU A 245 -3.60 19.81 5.51
CA LEU A 245 -3.11 18.85 4.52
C LEU A 245 -2.85 17.50 5.20
N PRO A 246 -3.00 16.37 4.47
CA PRO A 246 -2.60 15.07 4.97
C PRO A 246 -1.13 15.08 5.35
N ASN A 247 -0.82 14.53 6.53
CA ASN A 247 0.55 14.41 6.99
C ASN A 247 1.20 13.19 6.32
N MET A 248 2.26 13.40 5.54
CA MET A 248 2.95 12.32 4.83
C MET A 248 4.09 11.79 5.70
N PRO A 249 4.07 10.51 6.12
CA PRO A 249 5.21 9.92 6.80
C PRO A 249 6.37 9.76 5.81
N LEU A 250 7.58 10.09 6.26
CA LEU A 250 8.82 9.87 5.52
C LEU A 250 9.42 8.53 5.95
N VAL A 251 9.70 7.63 5.00
CA VAL A 251 10.25 6.28 5.27
C VAL A 251 11.63 6.33 5.95
N ASP A 252 12.43 7.38 5.70
CA ASP A 252 13.74 7.64 6.32
C ASP A 252 13.77 8.98 7.08
N GLY A 253 12.67 9.37 7.71
CA GLY A 253 12.53 10.70 8.33
C GLY A 253 12.50 10.71 9.86
N CYS A 254 12.79 11.88 10.44
CA CYS A 254 12.46 12.19 11.83
C CYS A 254 11.01 12.70 11.91
N SER A 255 10.33 12.43 13.01
CA SER A 255 9.00 12.98 13.28
C SER A 255 8.96 13.56 14.69
N GLU A 256 8.50 14.80 14.83
CA GLU A 256 8.38 15.41 16.16
C GLU A 256 7.12 16.26 16.30
N HIS A 257 6.62 16.39 17.53
CA HIS A 257 5.45 17.21 17.84
C HIS A 257 5.68 17.99 19.14
N PHE A 258 4.91 19.05 19.35
CA PHE A 258 4.90 19.80 20.61
C PHE A 258 3.66 19.48 21.43
N ILE A 259 3.75 19.69 22.74
CA ILE A 259 2.62 19.70 23.66
C ILE A 259 2.50 21.11 24.21
N ILE A 260 1.39 21.78 23.91
CA ILE A 260 1.08 23.10 24.43
C ILE A 260 0.50 22.93 25.84
N THR A 261 1.14 23.55 26.83
CA THR A 261 0.74 23.50 28.24
C THR A 261 0.49 24.88 28.80
N ASP A 262 -0.36 24.96 29.82
CA ASP A 262 -0.57 26.18 30.61
C ASP A 262 0.67 26.43 31.47
N GLN A 263 1.23 27.64 31.40
CA GLN A 263 2.46 27.96 32.11
C GLN A 263 2.32 27.96 33.64
N ALA A 264 1.11 28.20 34.16
CA ALA A 264 0.84 28.28 35.59
C ALA A 264 0.49 26.90 36.20
N THR A 265 -0.21 26.05 35.45
CA THR A 265 -0.68 24.75 35.96
C THR A 265 0.08 23.55 35.39
N GLY A 266 0.80 23.71 34.27
CA GLY A 266 1.45 22.62 33.55
C GLY A 266 0.49 21.71 32.77
N GLU A 267 -0.81 22.00 32.81
CA GLU A 267 -1.84 21.17 32.17
C GLU A 267 -1.86 21.37 30.65
N PRO A 268 -2.12 20.32 29.85
CA PRO A 268 -2.22 20.45 28.40
C PRO A 268 -3.38 21.35 27.98
N LEU A 269 -3.10 22.28 27.07
CA LEU A 269 -4.09 23.21 26.52
C LEU A 269 -4.62 22.70 25.19
N ALA A 270 -5.88 22.25 25.20
CA ALA A 270 -6.61 21.85 24.00
C ALA A 270 -7.21 23.06 23.27
N GLY A 271 -7.32 22.97 21.94
CA GLY A 271 -7.99 23.98 21.13
C GLY A 271 -7.17 25.25 20.88
N VAL A 272 -5.87 25.27 21.20
CA VAL A 272 -4.99 26.43 21.01
C VAL A 272 -4.54 26.49 19.54
N PRO A 273 -4.85 27.56 18.80
CA PRO A 273 -4.29 27.77 17.47
C PRO A 273 -2.78 28.00 17.58
N TYR A 274 -1.99 27.38 16.71
CA TYR A 274 -0.53 27.52 16.70
C TYR A 274 0.02 27.54 15.27
N SER A 275 1.25 28.01 15.14
CA SER A 275 2.10 27.80 13.96
C SER A 275 3.42 27.14 14.32
N ILE A 276 3.88 26.20 13.50
CA ILE A 276 5.21 25.60 13.58
C ILE A 276 6.00 26.03 12.34
N ALA A 277 7.15 26.66 12.54
CA ALA A 277 8.07 27.01 11.46
C ALA A 277 9.13 25.90 11.28
N TYR A 278 9.33 25.49 10.03
CA TYR A 278 10.24 24.42 9.61
C TYR A 278 10.62 24.58 8.12
N GLN A 279 11.91 24.48 7.74
CA GLN A 279 12.40 24.64 6.35
C GLN A 279 11.79 25.80 5.53
N GLN A 280 11.71 27.01 6.10
CA GLN A 280 11.04 28.18 5.49
C GLN A 280 9.53 27.99 5.22
N GLN A 281 8.97 26.84 5.59
CA GLN A 281 7.54 26.55 5.61
C GLN A 281 6.98 26.84 7.00
N GLN A 282 5.69 27.13 7.03
CA GLN A 282 4.96 27.35 8.26
C GLN A 282 3.70 26.49 8.22
N ILE A 283 3.59 25.57 9.17
CA ILE A 283 2.40 24.76 9.33
C ILE A 283 1.54 25.39 10.43
N THR A 284 0.23 25.46 10.21
CA THR A 284 -0.71 25.97 11.21
C THR A 284 -1.66 24.86 11.64
N GLY A 285 -2.08 24.89 12.90
CA GLY A 285 -2.98 23.88 13.44
C GLY A 285 -3.65 24.33 14.73
N ILE A 286 -4.50 23.46 15.27
CA ILE A 286 -5.16 23.61 16.56
C ILE A 286 -4.75 22.41 17.42
N SER A 287 -4.36 22.64 18.67
CA SER A 287 -3.93 21.56 19.57
C SER A 287 -5.08 20.61 19.91
N ASP A 288 -4.78 19.31 20.03
CA ASP A 288 -5.78 18.29 20.36
C ASP A 288 -6.16 18.30 21.85
N LYS A 289 -6.99 17.33 22.28
CA LYS A 289 -7.43 17.20 23.67
C LYS A 289 -6.28 16.98 24.68
N GLN A 290 -5.11 16.54 24.21
CA GLN A 290 -3.90 16.37 25.01
C GLN A 290 -2.89 17.50 24.77
N GLY A 291 -3.31 18.62 24.17
CA GLY A 291 -2.46 19.75 23.87
C GLY A 291 -1.44 19.49 22.75
N LYS A 292 -1.52 18.35 22.05
CA LYS A 292 -0.54 17.99 21.02
C LYS A 292 -0.75 18.78 19.74
N THR A 293 0.36 19.21 19.16
CA THR A 293 0.38 19.68 17.77
C THR A 293 0.36 18.49 16.82
N ILE A 294 0.14 18.77 15.53
CA ILE A 294 0.43 17.79 14.49
C ILE A 294 1.93 17.48 14.52
N ALA A 295 2.29 16.25 14.18
CA ALA A 295 3.68 15.87 13.99
C ALA A 295 4.25 16.56 12.74
N VAL A 296 5.47 17.07 12.82
CA VAL A 296 6.25 17.54 11.66
C VAL A 296 7.21 16.42 11.28
N TYR A 297 7.24 16.08 10.00
CA TYR A 297 8.15 15.08 9.46
C TYR A 297 9.27 15.75 8.65
N SER A 298 10.51 15.34 8.88
CA SER A 298 11.71 15.84 8.22
C SER A 298 12.59 14.70 7.71
N ARG A 299 13.39 14.90 6.67
CA ARG A 299 14.39 13.89 6.23
C ARG A 299 15.63 13.85 7.13
N GLN A 300 15.89 14.90 7.90
CA GLN A 300 17.01 15.01 8.85
C GLN A 300 16.57 15.72 10.14
N PRO A 301 17.27 15.55 11.28
CA PRO A 301 16.96 16.28 12.50
C PRO A 301 17.12 17.79 12.30
N GLU A 302 16.08 18.55 12.63
CA GLU A 302 16.01 19.96 12.29
C GLU A 302 15.28 20.77 13.37
N PRO A 303 15.63 22.06 13.56
CA PRO A 303 15.01 22.89 14.58
C PRO A 303 13.59 23.26 14.20
N LEU A 304 12.64 22.90 15.07
CA LEU A 304 11.25 23.32 14.98
C LEU A 304 11.00 24.51 15.91
N THR A 305 10.29 25.52 15.43
CA THR A 305 9.87 26.65 16.27
C THR A 305 8.34 26.72 16.36
N LEU A 306 7.80 26.46 17.55
CA LEU A 306 6.37 26.62 17.84
C LEU A 306 6.06 28.08 18.22
N ARG A 307 4.98 28.62 17.65
CA ARG A 307 4.36 29.90 18.04
C ARG A 307 2.87 29.67 18.33
N PRO A 308 2.46 29.61 19.61
CA PRO A 308 1.05 29.58 19.96
C PRO A 308 0.40 30.95 19.72
N HIS A 309 -0.76 30.98 19.08
CA HIS A 309 -1.55 32.18 18.81
C HIS A 309 -2.62 32.37 19.91
N ILE A 310 -2.15 32.68 21.12
CA ILE A 310 -3.00 32.81 22.32
C ILE A 310 -4.04 33.94 22.15
N GLU A 311 -3.76 34.95 21.35
CA GLU A 311 -4.71 36.04 21.03
C GLU A 311 -5.94 35.56 20.25
N GLN A 312 -5.83 34.43 19.54
CA GLN A 312 -6.94 33.78 18.84
C GLN A 312 -7.62 32.70 19.70
N PHE A 313 -7.05 32.42 20.88
CA PHE A 313 -7.60 31.51 21.86
C PHE A 313 -8.63 32.26 22.71
N ASN A 314 -9.88 32.28 22.26
CA ASN A 314 -10.99 32.80 23.04
C ASN A 314 -11.25 31.90 24.26
N ARG A 315 -10.67 32.25 25.42
CA ARG A 315 -11.32 31.96 26.70
C ARG A 315 -12.39 33.03 26.90
N GLU A 316 -13.65 32.68 26.75
CA GLU A 316 -14.73 33.52 27.27
C GLU A 316 -14.59 33.59 28.81
N CYS A 317 -13.97 34.66 29.31
CA CYS A 317 -14.12 35.03 30.71
C CYS A 317 -15.52 35.61 30.89
N LEU A 318 -16.48 34.77 31.32
CA LEU A 318 -17.74 35.25 31.84
C LEU A 318 -17.47 35.98 33.17
N ASN A 319 -17.41 37.31 33.13
CA ASN A 319 -17.47 38.13 34.34
C ASN A 319 -18.89 38.06 34.90
N ALA A 320 -19.10 37.24 35.92
CA ALA A 320 -20.24 37.35 36.81
C ALA A 320 -19.83 38.26 37.99
N SER A 321 -20.33 39.49 38.01
CA SER A 321 -20.39 40.29 39.23
C SER A 321 -21.84 40.29 39.73
N TYR A 322 -22.04 39.98 41.00
CA TYR A 322 -23.29 40.29 41.69
C TYR A 322 -23.05 41.43 42.68
N TRP A 323 -24.07 42.28 42.79
CA TRP A 323 -24.25 43.31 43.80
C TRP A 323 -24.06 42.68 45.20
N ASP A 324 -22.90 42.86 45.80
CA ASP A 324 -22.64 43.40 47.14
C ASP A 324 -21.19 43.08 47.57
N ASP A 325 -20.55 44.07 48.19
CA ASP A 325 -19.14 44.04 48.54
C ASP A 325 -18.88 43.12 49.75
N ALA A 326 -18.49 41.87 49.53
CA ALA A 326 -17.75 41.09 50.54
C ALA A 326 -16.99 39.87 49.95
N THR A 327 -15.66 40.03 49.79
CA THR A 327 -14.60 38.99 49.64
C THR A 327 -14.66 38.06 48.41
N PRO A 328 -13.62 38.04 47.55
CA PRO A 328 -13.56 37.12 46.41
C PRO A 328 -13.32 35.68 46.87
N LEU A 329 -14.24 34.76 46.54
CA LEU A 329 -13.98 33.33 46.64
C LEU A 329 -13.26 32.84 45.37
N LYS A 330 -12.15 32.14 45.54
CA LYS A 330 -11.41 31.52 44.43
C LYS A 330 -12.22 30.34 43.91
N ILE A 331 -12.85 30.49 42.74
CA ILE A 331 -13.53 29.38 42.07
C ILE A 331 -12.46 28.57 41.32
N ASP A 332 -12.19 27.38 41.85
CA ASP A 332 -11.26 26.41 41.26
C ASP A 332 -12.07 25.30 40.58
N PHE A 333 -11.98 25.24 39.25
CA PHE A 333 -12.65 24.22 38.43
C PHE A 333 -11.83 22.93 38.29
N SER A 334 -10.75 22.75 39.05
CA SER A 334 -9.93 21.53 39.02
C SER A 334 -10.50 20.34 39.80
N ARG A 335 -11.64 20.49 40.51
CA ARG A 335 -12.28 19.36 41.21
C ARG A 335 -13.39 18.71 40.39
N THR A 336 -13.00 17.72 39.59
CA THR A 336 -13.88 16.58 39.28
C THR A 336 -13.65 15.50 40.32
N ASP A 337 -14.53 15.37 41.31
CA ASP A 337 -14.73 14.06 41.96
C ASP A 337 -16.13 13.94 42.54
N LYS A 338 -16.79 12.85 42.12
CA LYS A 338 -18.02 12.29 42.70
C LYS A 338 -17.65 11.39 43.89
N LYS A 339 -18.63 11.26 44.81
CA LYS A 339 -18.76 10.33 45.96
C LYS A 339 -18.19 10.87 47.27
N ASP A 340 -18.84 10.81 48.43
CA ASP A 340 -20.04 10.13 48.96
C ASP A 340 -20.87 11.20 49.74
N GLU A 341 -22.12 11.04 50.18
CA GLU A 341 -22.66 9.99 51.04
C GLU A 341 -24.17 10.24 51.26
N ALA A 342 -24.86 9.19 51.67
CA ALA A 342 -26.29 9.14 51.93
C ALA A 342 -26.72 9.93 53.19
N LYS A 343 -27.85 10.63 53.10
CA LYS A 343 -29.07 10.40 53.91
C LYS A 343 -30.23 11.27 53.44
#